data_AF-A0A2C6LCP3-F1
#
_entry.id   AF-A0A2C6LCP3-F1
#
_cell.length_a   1.000
_cell.length_b   1.000
_cell.length_c   1.000
_cell.angle_alpha   90.00
_cell.angle_beta   90.00
_cell.angle_gamma   90.00
#
_symmetry.space_group_name_H-M   'P 1'
#
loop_
_entity.id
_entity.type
_entity.pdbx_description
1 polymer ?
#
loop_
_entity_poly.entity_id
_entity_poly.type
_entity_poly.pdbx_seq_one_letter_code
_entity_poly.pdbx_strand_id
1 'polypeptide(L)'
;MHTEQKLLWEASHKRSKSNTSALDLVKKVKDAFTGFPSFVIQVKMKYFDLYHDDRWGHPMPWFMATLQYKRPSDRSYGLFDHIPTAPFSTDPQQGSPTLVHMLLSPPPTFNQHVKLDKEKGSILAAFAAGSGIGASIAKLNKHSTLGRLIDVGQLIYSFANIFELKFSIADFWLKGTDCFIRTRLVVTSAIDGMSLCQYIASKGSEGLYALYKSEKSSSVRVSVVGVDFFNKPRPHMTAIVTEGLLIAGVNDTPVTIEVSNDPAVIPHYVGTVRMAKKVRWTVAITNFLLFVLKCVQVALDARSEYQRLNHK
;
A
#
# COMPACT_ATOMS: atom_id res chain seq x y z
N MET A 1 11.52 -16.27 -31.92
CA MET A 1 12.79 -15.49 -31.94
C MET A 1 13.68 -15.69 -30.72
N HIS A 2 13.30 -15.29 -29.48
CA HIS A 2 14.21 -15.44 -28.32
C HIS A 2 14.57 -16.89 -28.01
N THR A 3 13.58 -17.77 -27.83
CA THR A 3 13.79 -19.20 -27.50
C THR A 3 14.50 -19.99 -28.60
N GLU A 4 14.36 -19.56 -29.87
CA GLU A 4 15.05 -20.17 -31.01
C GLU A 4 16.58 -20.01 -30.91
N GLN A 5 17.07 -18.97 -30.23
CA GLN A 5 18.51 -18.76 -30.02
C GLN A 5 19.11 -19.73 -29.00
N LYS A 6 18.30 -20.54 -28.31
CA LYS A 6 18.79 -21.43 -27.24
C LYS A 6 19.86 -22.41 -27.70
N LEU A 7 19.65 -23.07 -28.84
CA LEU A 7 20.61 -24.04 -29.37
C LEU A 7 21.94 -23.37 -29.77
N LEU A 8 21.87 -22.19 -30.40
CA LEU A 8 23.05 -21.41 -30.78
C LEU A 8 23.79 -20.87 -29.56
N TRP A 9 23.04 -20.51 -28.51
CA TRP A 9 23.58 -20.08 -27.23
C TRP A 9 24.29 -21.24 -26.52
N GLU A 10 23.70 -22.44 -26.45
CA GLU A 10 24.33 -23.61 -25.85
C GLU A 10 25.64 -23.98 -26.56
N ALA A 11 25.65 -23.94 -27.90
CA ALA A 11 26.85 -24.18 -28.70
C ALA A 11 27.95 -23.12 -28.43
N SER A 12 27.58 -21.84 -28.38
CA SER A 12 28.51 -20.74 -28.10
C SER A 12 29.03 -20.77 -26.67
N HIS A 13 28.16 -21.12 -25.72
CA HIS A 13 28.50 -21.29 -24.31
C HIS A 13 29.47 -22.46 -24.10
N LYS A 14 29.28 -23.58 -24.79
CA LYS A 14 30.21 -24.72 -24.76
C LYS A 14 31.59 -24.36 -25.31
N ARG A 15 31.66 -23.60 -26.41
CA ARG A 15 32.92 -23.07 -26.97
C ARG A 15 33.62 -22.09 -26.02
N SER A 16 32.86 -21.23 -25.35
CA SER A 16 33.41 -20.33 -24.32
C SER A 16 33.98 -21.10 -23.14
N LYS A 17 33.29 -22.15 -22.67
CA LYS A 17 33.76 -23.04 -21.60
C LYS A 17 35.06 -23.75 -21.99
N SER A 18 35.18 -24.25 -23.21
CA SER A 18 36.40 -24.92 -23.68
C SER A 18 37.60 -23.98 -23.83
N ASN A 19 37.36 -22.70 -24.14
CA ASN A 19 38.42 -21.70 -24.30
C ASN A 19 38.79 -20.98 -22.99
N THR A 20 38.20 -21.38 -21.86
CA THR A 20 38.50 -20.78 -20.55
C THR A 20 39.75 -21.43 -19.95
N SER A 21 40.75 -20.61 -19.62
CA SER A 21 42.02 -21.06 -19.04
C SER A 21 41.80 -21.95 -17.81
N ALA A 22 42.68 -22.94 -17.65
CA ALA A 22 42.62 -23.84 -16.51
C ALA A 22 42.71 -23.10 -15.16
N LEU A 23 43.43 -21.97 -15.14
CA LEU A 23 43.72 -21.14 -13.97
C LEU A 23 42.61 -20.13 -13.62
N ASP A 24 41.64 -19.89 -14.51
CA ASP A 24 40.56 -18.93 -14.27
C ASP A 24 39.36 -19.61 -13.59
N LEU A 25 39.53 -19.90 -12.30
CA LEU A 25 38.51 -20.53 -11.44
C LEU A 25 37.24 -19.71 -11.34
N VAL A 26 37.35 -18.38 -11.29
CA VAL A 26 36.20 -17.47 -11.17
C VAL A 26 35.32 -17.56 -12.42
N LYS A 27 35.93 -17.52 -13.61
CA LYS A 27 35.19 -17.64 -14.87
C LYS A 27 34.59 -19.04 -15.04
N LYS A 28 35.28 -20.11 -14.65
CA LYS A 28 34.73 -21.48 -14.67
C LYS A 28 33.50 -21.63 -13.78
N VAL A 29 33.55 -21.11 -12.56
CA VAL A 29 32.39 -21.11 -11.64
C VAL A 29 31.26 -20.28 -12.26
N LYS A 30 31.54 -19.07 -12.73
CA LYS A 30 30.54 -18.21 -13.39
C LYS A 30 29.89 -18.91 -14.58
N ASP A 31 30.67 -19.56 -15.44
CA ASP A 31 30.18 -20.27 -16.62
C ASP A 31 29.38 -21.54 -16.23
N ALA A 32 29.75 -22.23 -15.15
CA ALA A 32 29.00 -23.38 -14.64
C ALA A 32 27.57 -23.00 -14.20
N PHE A 33 27.40 -21.82 -13.58
CA PHE A 33 26.11 -21.30 -13.14
C PHE A 33 25.40 -20.42 -14.17
N THR A 34 26.00 -20.19 -15.34
CA THR A 34 25.35 -19.38 -16.38
C THR A 34 24.35 -20.24 -17.15
N GLY A 35 23.07 -19.87 -17.04
CA GLY A 35 21.99 -20.43 -17.85
C GLY A 35 21.66 -19.57 -19.08
N PHE A 36 20.80 -20.11 -19.94
CA PHE A 36 20.24 -19.37 -21.06
C PHE A 36 19.55 -18.10 -20.54
N PRO A 37 19.81 -16.90 -21.13
CA PRO A 37 19.21 -15.66 -20.67
C PRO A 37 17.69 -15.76 -20.65
N SER A 38 17.05 -15.25 -19.60
CA SER A 38 15.60 -15.21 -19.54
C SER A 38 15.03 -14.18 -20.51
N PHE A 39 13.83 -14.44 -21.01
CA PHE A 39 13.08 -13.46 -21.77
C PHE A 39 12.56 -12.37 -20.81
N VAL A 40 13.00 -11.13 -21.02
CA VAL A 40 12.64 -9.99 -20.17
C VAL A 40 11.95 -8.92 -21.00
N ILE A 41 10.77 -8.48 -20.54
CA ILE A 41 10.09 -7.31 -21.07
C ILE A 41 10.33 -6.14 -20.13
N GLN A 42 10.82 -5.03 -20.67
CA GLN A 42 10.82 -3.75 -19.99
C GLN A 42 9.44 -3.10 -20.15
N VAL A 43 8.80 -2.82 -19.03
CA VAL A 43 7.53 -2.09 -18.97
C VAL A 43 7.82 -0.65 -18.58
N LYS A 44 7.52 0.31 -19.45
CA LYS A 44 7.60 1.74 -19.13
C LYS A 44 6.18 2.25 -18.88
N MET A 45 5.83 2.39 -17.60
CA MET A 45 4.55 2.92 -17.17
C MET A 45 4.47 4.42 -17.47
N LYS A 46 3.40 4.85 -18.13
CA LYS A 46 3.11 6.26 -18.44
C LYS A 46 2.08 6.84 -17.50
N TYR A 47 1.14 6.03 -17.07
CA TYR A 47 0.06 6.40 -16.17
C TYR A 47 -0.38 5.17 -15.41
N PHE A 48 -0.85 5.34 -14.18
CA PHE A 48 -1.54 4.31 -13.44
C PHE A 48 -2.62 4.97 -12.58
N ASP A 49 -3.70 4.22 -12.35
CA ASP A 49 -4.83 4.64 -11.56
C ASP A 49 -5.28 3.47 -10.69
N LEU A 50 -5.27 3.68 -9.38
CA LEU A 50 -5.69 2.70 -8.39
C LEU A 50 -7.07 3.03 -7.81
N TYR A 51 -7.77 4.03 -8.34
CA TYR A 51 -8.94 4.63 -7.72
C TYR A 51 -10.18 4.60 -8.59
N HIS A 52 -10.02 4.37 -9.90
CA HIS A 52 -11.15 4.29 -10.80
C HIS A 52 -12.05 3.10 -10.43
N ASP A 53 -13.36 3.32 -10.35
CA ASP A 53 -14.35 2.26 -10.28
C ASP A 53 -14.96 2.09 -11.68
N ASP A 54 -15.39 0.89 -12.04
CA ASP A 54 -16.10 0.64 -13.29
C ASP A 54 -17.55 1.20 -13.22
N ARG A 55 -18.29 1.12 -14.33
CA ARG A 55 -19.69 1.61 -14.40
C ARG A 55 -20.65 0.90 -13.44
N TRP A 56 -20.26 -0.23 -12.85
CA TRP A 56 -21.04 -1.01 -11.89
C TRP A 56 -20.54 -0.83 -10.45
N GLY A 57 -19.50 0.00 -10.24
CA GLY A 57 -18.92 0.29 -8.93
C GLY A 57 -17.84 -0.69 -8.48
N HIS A 58 -17.33 -1.58 -9.34
CA HIS A 58 -16.19 -2.43 -9.00
C HIS A 58 -14.88 -1.66 -9.06
N PRO A 59 -13.94 -1.91 -8.14
CA PRO A 59 -12.62 -1.32 -8.22
C PRO A 59 -11.93 -1.81 -9.50
N MET A 60 -11.51 -0.86 -10.33
CA MET A 60 -10.82 -1.10 -11.59
C MET A 60 -9.45 -0.43 -11.56
N PRO A 61 -8.45 -1.00 -10.87
CA PRO A 61 -7.09 -0.47 -10.96
C PRO A 61 -6.52 -0.81 -12.35
N TRP A 62 -5.89 0.16 -12.99
CA TRP A 62 -5.38 0.02 -14.34
C TRP A 62 -4.14 0.88 -14.57
N PHE A 63 -3.35 0.55 -15.58
CA PHE A 63 -2.22 1.37 -15.98
C PHE A 63 -2.06 1.41 -17.50
N MET A 64 -1.43 2.48 -17.96
CA MET A 64 -0.95 2.63 -19.33
C MET A 64 0.56 2.41 -19.35
N ALA A 65 1.02 1.52 -20.20
CA ALA A 65 2.46 1.31 -20.39
C ALA A 65 2.81 1.04 -21.84
N THR A 66 4.06 1.34 -22.17
CA THR A 66 4.70 0.85 -23.38
C THR A 66 5.57 -0.34 -23.00
N LEU A 67 5.48 -1.41 -23.77
CA LEU A 67 6.27 -2.62 -23.57
C LEU A 67 7.45 -2.60 -24.54
N GLN A 68 8.59 -3.11 -24.11
CA GLN A 68 9.78 -3.22 -24.96
C GLN A 68 10.56 -4.48 -24.58
N TYR A 69 11.06 -5.22 -25.56
CA TYR A 69 11.97 -6.33 -25.25
C TYR A 69 13.29 -5.79 -24.69
N LYS A 70 13.71 -6.28 -23.52
CA LYS A 70 15.01 -5.96 -22.94
C LYS A 70 16.03 -6.98 -23.43
N ARG A 71 16.94 -6.53 -24.29
CA ARG A 71 18.05 -7.36 -24.77
C ARG A 71 18.95 -7.79 -23.59
N PRO A 72 19.38 -9.06 -23.50
CA PRO A 72 20.37 -9.48 -22.52
C PRO A 72 21.74 -8.85 -22.85
N SER A 73 22.26 -8.04 -21.92
CA SER A 73 23.55 -7.36 -22.10
C SER A 73 24.74 -8.28 -21.82
N ASP A 74 24.58 -9.21 -20.88
CA ASP A 74 25.68 -10.01 -20.36
C ASP A 74 25.48 -11.48 -20.76
N ARG A 75 26.55 -12.15 -21.21
CA ARG A 75 26.58 -13.60 -21.46
C ARG A 75 25.66 -14.10 -22.58
N SER A 76 25.34 -13.21 -23.51
CA SER A 76 24.47 -13.44 -24.66
C SER A 76 25.22 -13.83 -25.94
N TYR A 77 26.56 -13.74 -25.92
CA TYR A 77 27.46 -14.04 -27.04
C TYR A 77 27.14 -13.25 -28.33
N GLY A 78 26.51 -12.08 -28.22
CA GLY A 78 26.04 -11.28 -29.35
C GLY A 78 24.86 -11.88 -30.12
N LEU A 79 24.33 -13.04 -29.68
CA LEU A 79 23.28 -13.78 -30.37
C LEU A 79 21.94 -13.04 -30.40
N PHE A 80 21.77 -12.00 -29.59
CA PHE A 80 20.53 -11.24 -29.48
C PHE A 80 20.67 -9.81 -30.03
N ASP A 81 21.83 -9.45 -30.58
CA ASP A 81 22.12 -8.10 -31.06
C ASP A 81 21.29 -7.72 -32.30
N HIS A 82 20.97 -8.74 -33.11
CA HIS A 82 20.09 -8.59 -34.27
C HIS A 82 18.61 -8.46 -33.88
N ILE A 83 18.22 -8.85 -32.66
CA ILE A 83 16.84 -8.71 -32.21
C ILE A 83 16.64 -7.25 -31.84
N PRO A 84 15.83 -6.49 -32.59
CA PRO A 84 15.63 -5.07 -32.30
C PRO A 84 15.02 -4.94 -30.92
N THR A 85 15.52 -3.98 -30.14
CA THR A 85 14.86 -3.54 -28.90
C THR A 85 13.65 -2.67 -29.23
N ALA A 86 12.96 -2.93 -30.35
CA ALA A 86 11.82 -2.16 -30.77
C ALA A 86 10.72 -2.27 -29.70
N PRO A 87 10.01 -1.18 -29.42
CA PRO A 87 8.85 -1.24 -28.57
C PRO A 87 7.78 -2.11 -29.24
N PHE A 88 6.96 -2.79 -28.46
CA PHE A 88 5.80 -3.49 -29.00
C PHE A 88 4.89 -2.46 -29.65
N SER A 89 4.54 -2.72 -30.91
CA SER A 89 3.67 -1.87 -31.71
C SER A 89 2.54 -2.68 -32.31
N THR A 90 1.35 -2.07 -32.36
CA THR A 90 0.20 -2.57 -33.10
C THR A 90 0.37 -2.41 -34.60
N ASP A 91 1.24 -1.50 -35.04
CA ASP A 91 1.67 -1.36 -36.43
C ASP A 91 3.15 -1.73 -36.55
N PRO A 92 3.47 -2.92 -37.08
CA PRO A 92 4.86 -3.36 -37.26
C PRO A 92 5.70 -2.42 -38.14
N GLN A 93 5.07 -1.58 -38.98
CA GLN A 93 5.74 -0.72 -39.97
C GLN A 93 6.15 0.63 -39.39
N GLN A 94 5.40 1.18 -38.43
CA GLN A 94 5.66 2.50 -37.86
C GLN A 94 6.78 2.51 -36.80
N GLY A 95 7.07 1.36 -36.17
CA GLY A 95 8.10 1.23 -35.14
C GLY A 95 7.86 2.08 -33.87
N SER A 96 6.72 2.76 -33.77
CA SER A 96 6.35 3.58 -32.62
C SER A 96 5.82 2.73 -31.48
N PRO A 97 6.16 3.04 -30.21
CA PRO A 97 5.62 2.33 -29.06
C PRO A 97 4.10 2.46 -29.00
N THR A 98 3.39 1.34 -28.97
CA THR A 98 1.95 1.37 -28.68
C THR A 98 1.74 1.47 -27.18
N LEU A 99 0.90 2.43 -26.79
CA LEU A 99 0.43 2.55 -25.42
C LEU A 99 -0.65 1.49 -25.16
N VAL A 100 -0.37 0.55 -24.26
CA VAL A 100 -1.30 -0.52 -23.90
C VAL A 100 -1.97 -0.18 -22.57
N HIS A 101 -3.28 -0.39 -22.50
CA HIS A 101 -4.07 -0.26 -21.29
C HIS A 101 -4.21 -1.63 -20.65
N MET A 102 -3.75 -1.78 -19.41
CA MET A 102 -3.75 -3.05 -18.69
C MET A 102 -4.54 -2.91 -17.39
N LEU A 103 -5.51 -3.80 -17.19
CA LEU A 103 -6.23 -3.95 -15.93
C LEU A 103 -5.37 -4.73 -14.94
N LEU A 104 -5.28 -4.24 -13.71
CA LEU A 104 -4.54 -4.86 -12.63
C LEU A 104 -5.47 -5.76 -11.82
N SER A 105 -5.33 -7.08 -11.98
CA SER A 105 -6.06 -8.07 -11.16
C SER A 105 -7.58 -7.79 -11.03
N PRO A 106 -8.33 -7.77 -12.14
CA PRO A 106 -9.77 -7.53 -12.08
C PRO A 106 -10.47 -8.59 -11.22
N PRO A 107 -11.53 -8.21 -10.46
CA PRO A 107 -12.29 -9.18 -9.68
C PRO A 107 -12.99 -10.21 -10.60
N PRO A 108 -13.29 -11.43 -10.14
CA PRO A 108 -14.03 -12.42 -10.92
C PRO A 108 -15.40 -11.94 -11.40
N THR A 109 -15.98 -10.95 -10.72
CA THR A 109 -17.27 -10.33 -11.06
C THR A 109 -17.12 -9.06 -11.90
N PHE A 110 -15.95 -8.81 -12.48
CA PHE A 110 -15.71 -7.69 -13.40
C PHE A 110 -16.79 -7.69 -14.51
N ASN A 111 -17.44 -6.54 -14.72
CA ASN A 111 -18.64 -6.36 -15.56
C ASN A 111 -19.99 -6.88 -15.04
N GLN A 112 -20.10 -7.28 -13.77
CA GLN A 112 -21.37 -7.65 -13.14
C GLN A 112 -21.87 -6.54 -12.21
N HIS A 113 -23.18 -6.42 -12.03
CA HIS A 113 -23.73 -5.40 -11.14
C HIS A 113 -23.44 -5.70 -9.65
N VAL A 114 -22.90 -4.73 -8.90
CA VAL A 114 -22.69 -4.83 -7.44
C VAL A 114 -24.02 -4.63 -6.71
N LYS A 115 -24.50 -5.63 -5.97
CA LYS A 115 -25.68 -5.49 -5.10
C LYS A 115 -25.25 -4.98 -3.72
N LEU A 116 -25.43 -3.69 -3.45
CA LEU A 116 -24.99 -3.05 -2.20
C LEU A 116 -25.90 -3.34 -1.00
N ASP A 117 -27.13 -3.78 -1.24
CA ASP A 117 -28.19 -3.78 -0.21
C ASP A 117 -28.17 -4.99 0.73
N LYS A 118 -27.24 -5.93 0.56
CA LYS A 118 -27.28 -7.23 1.25
C LYS A 118 -26.40 -7.34 2.49
N GLU A 119 -25.39 -6.48 2.66
CA GLU A 119 -24.42 -6.66 3.75
C GLU A 119 -24.46 -5.53 4.77
N LYS A 120 -24.83 -5.88 6.01
CA LYS A 120 -24.69 -5.00 7.16
C LYS A 120 -23.20 -4.93 7.53
N GLY A 121 -22.66 -3.71 7.61
CA GLY A 121 -21.29 -3.49 8.07
C GLY A 121 -21.08 -4.07 9.48
N SER A 122 -19.87 -4.58 9.75
CA SER A 122 -19.55 -5.11 11.08
C SER A 122 -19.48 -3.98 12.10
N ILE A 123 -20.36 -4.00 13.09
CA ILE A 123 -20.41 -2.99 14.17
C ILE A 123 -19.09 -3.00 14.96
N LEU A 124 -18.53 -4.18 15.22
CA LEU A 124 -17.25 -4.33 15.90
C LEU A 124 -16.09 -3.71 15.11
N ALA A 125 -16.05 -3.94 13.79
CA ALA A 125 -15.03 -3.34 12.93
C ALA A 125 -15.20 -1.82 12.83
N ALA A 126 -16.44 -1.34 12.73
CA ALA A 126 -16.76 0.08 12.76
C ALA A 126 -16.40 0.75 14.09
N PHE A 127 -16.61 0.04 15.21
CA PHE A 127 -16.24 0.51 16.54
C PHE A 127 -14.74 0.51 16.74
N ALA A 128 -14.00 -0.54 16.35
CA ALA A 128 -12.55 -0.57 16.42
C ALA A 128 -11.89 0.53 15.56
N ALA A 129 -12.42 0.79 14.37
CA ALA A 129 -11.95 1.86 13.47
C ALA A 129 -12.43 3.28 13.86
N GLY A 130 -13.51 3.38 14.66
CA GLY A 130 -14.16 4.64 15.00
C GLY A 130 -13.89 5.15 16.42
N SER A 131 -13.68 4.25 17.38
CA SER A 131 -13.51 4.57 18.82
C SER A 131 -12.05 4.83 19.20
N GLY A 132 -11.08 4.42 18.37
CA GLY A 132 -9.67 4.55 18.69
C GLY A 132 -9.22 3.73 19.89
N ILE A 133 -9.94 2.67 20.30
CA ILE A 133 -9.56 1.79 21.43
C ILE A 133 -8.16 1.19 21.29
N GLY A 134 -7.64 1.08 20.06
CA GLY A 134 -6.23 0.77 19.81
C GLY A 134 -5.26 1.70 20.55
N ALA A 135 -5.64 2.96 20.81
CA ALA A 135 -4.82 3.93 21.56
C ALA A 135 -4.52 3.49 23.00
N SER A 136 -5.50 2.92 23.69
CA SER A 136 -5.35 2.45 25.06
C SER A 136 -4.47 1.21 25.13
N ILE A 137 -4.60 0.31 24.13
CA ILE A 137 -3.79 -0.89 23.99
C ILE A 137 -2.35 -0.54 23.56
N ALA A 138 -2.17 0.41 22.64
CA ALA A 138 -0.87 0.92 22.22
C ALA A 138 -0.13 1.64 23.36
N LYS A 139 -0.85 2.39 24.21
CA LYS A 139 -0.29 3.02 25.41
C LYS A 139 0.11 2.00 26.47
N LEU A 140 -0.64 0.89 26.59
CA LEU A 140 -0.28 -0.25 27.45
C LEU A 140 0.96 -1.00 26.94
N ASN A 141 1.08 -1.20 25.62
CA ASN A 141 2.22 -1.88 24.99
C ASN A 141 3.48 -1.01 24.89
N LYS A 142 3.39 0.32 25.04
CA LYS A 142 4.57 1.20 25.12
C LYS A 142 5.47 0.92 26.33
N HIS A 143 4.97 0.19 27.34
CA HIS A 143 5.73 -0.23 28.51
C HIS A 143 6.35 -1.63 28.40
N SER A 144 6.11 -2.38 27.32
CA SER A 144 6.71 -3.68 27.11
C SER A 144 7.55 -3.70 25.83
N THR A 145 8.78 -4.17 25.99
CA THR A 145 9.72 -4.61 24.94
C THR A 145 10.40 -3.53 24.08
N LEU A 146 11.47 -2.99 24.67
CA LEU A 146 12.80 -2.92 24.05
C LEU A 146 13.11 -4.26 23.34
N GLY A 147 13.31 -4.26 22.02
CA GLY A 147 13.65 -5.49 21.30
C GLY A 147 13.89 -5.29 19.81
N ARG A 148 15.12 -4.86 19.46
CA ARG A 148 15.80 -5.00 18.17
C ARG A 148 14.90 -5.38 16.96
N LEU A 149 14.44 -4.38 16.22
CA LEU A 149 14.44 -4.47 14.76
C LEU A 149 15.60 -3.60 14.26
N ILE A 150 16.72 -4.25 13.98
CA ILE A 150 17.76 -3.66 13.14
C ILE A 150 17.15 -3.57 11.74
N ASP A 151 16.83 -2.33 11.36
CA ASP A 151 17.30 -1.74 10.11
C ASP A 151 16.79 -2.29 8.77
N VAL A 152 15.46 -2.42 8.65
CA VAL A 152 14.81 -2.43 7.33
C VAL A 152 14.43 -1.00 6.90
N GLY A 153 14.20 -0.12 7.86
CA GLY A 153 13.85 1.29 7.64
C GLY A 153 14.94 2.06 6.87
N GLN A 154 16.22 2.01 7.27
CA GLN A 154 17.27 2.77 6.58
C GLN A 154 17.61 2.21 5.19
N LEU A 155 17.38 0.92 4.96
CA LEU A 155 17.57 0.32 3.63
C LEU A 155 16.49 0.80 2.65
N ILE A 156 15.25 0.95 3.12
CA ILE A 156 14.15 1.51 2.32
C ILE A 156 14.41 2.99 2.00
N TYR A 157 15.03 3.74 2.91
CA TYR A 157 15.40 5.14 2.68
C TYR A 157 16.39 5.38 1.55
N SER A 158 17.14 4.35 1.15
CA SER A 158 18.04 4.44 -0.01
C SER A 158 17.30 4.41 -1.36
N PHE A 159 16.02 4.02 -1.38
CA PHE A 159 15.19 4.03 -2.58
C PHE A 159 14.43 5.35 -2.71
N ALA A 160 14.57 6.01 -3.86
CA ALA A 160 13.73 7.16 -4.18
C ALA A 160 12.25 6.73 -4.18
N ASN A 161 11.39 7.51 -3.52
CA ASN A 161 9.94 7.32 -3.57
C ASN A 161 9.49 7.24 -5.04
N ILE A 162 8.81 6.15 -5.41
CA ILE A 162 8.31 5.95 -6.78
C ILE A 162 7.14 6.90 -7.01
N PHE A 163 6.20 6.95 -6.07
CA PHE A 163 5.09 7.90 -6.04
C PHE A 163 4.50 8.03 -4.64
N GLU A 164 3.72 9.09 -4.41
CA GLU A 164 3.04 9.36 -3.14
C GLU A 164 1.52 9.29 -3.33
N LEU A 165 0.85 8.52 -2.47
CA LEU A 165 -0.61 8.48 -2.39
C LEU A 165 -1.08 9.27 -1.15
N LYS A 166 -2.13 10.07 -1.31
CA LYS A 166 -2.68 10.92 -0.25
C LYS A 166 -4.08 10.46 0.13
N PHE A 167 -4.28 10.19 1.42
CA PHE A 167 -5.52 9.66 1.97
C PHE A 167 -6.01 10.48 3.16
N SER A 168 -7.32 10.50 3.35
CA SER A 168 -7.97 10.96 4.57
C SER A 168 -8.07 9.80 5.56
N ILE A 169 -8.18 10.10 6.86
CA ILE A 169 -8.48 9.08 7.88
C ILE A 169 -9.82 8.37 7.60
N ALA A 170 -10.73 9.03 6.89
CA ALA A 170 -12.00 8.44 6.46
C ALA A 170 -11.86 7.38 5.37
N ASP A 171 -10.73 7.33 4.65
CA ASP A 171 -10.47 6.31 3.63
C ASP A 171 -10.10 4.94 4.25
N PHE A 172 -9.81 4.87 5.56
CA PHE A 172 -9.36 3.64 6.24
C PHE A 172 -10.51 2.96 6.99
N TRP A 173 -10.64 1.64 6.81
CA TRP A 173 -11.65 0.82 7.50
C TRP A 173 -11.16 -0.62 7.72
N LEU A 174 -11.79 -1.32 8.66
CA LEU A 174 -11.41 -2.68 9.04
C LEU A 174 -12.39 -3.71 8.47
N LYS A 175 -11.86 -4.83 7.95
CA LYS A 175 -12.61 -6.06 7.68
C LYS A 175 -11.93 -7.19 8.45
N GLY A 176 -12.45 -7.52 9.63
CA GLY A 176 -11.77 -8.46 10.54
C GLY A 176 -10.50 -7.85 11.11
N THR A 177 -9.36 -8.51 10.89
CA THR A 177 -8.00 -8.03 11.28
C THR A 177 -7.34 -7.17 10.21
N ASP A 178 -7.83 -7.23 8.99
CA ASP A 178 -7.19 -6.59 7.84
C ASP A 178 -7.64 -5.14 7.74
N CYS A 179 -6.66 -4.26 7.52
CA CYS A 179 -6.91 -2.85 7.29
C CYS A 179 -7.07 -2.60 5.79
N PHE A 180 -8.17 -1.98 5.40
CA PHE A 180 -8.44 -1.59 4.03
C PHE A 180 -8.32 -0.06 3.88
N ILE A 181 -7.72 0.36 2.77
CA ILE A 181 -7.72 1.72 2.27
C ILE A 181 -8.65 1.77 1.06
N ARG A 182 -9.69 2.60 1.16
CA ARG A 182 -10.82 2.66 0.21
C ARG A 182 -11.40 1.27 -0.05
N THR A 183 -11.84 0.99 -1.27
CA THR A 183 -12.53 -0.24 -1.64
C THR A 183 -11.63 -1.44 -1.90
N ARG A 184 -10.30 -1.26 -2.02
CA ARG A 184 -9.47 -2.26 -2.70
C ARG A 184 -8.06 -2.48 -2.18
N LEU A 185 -7.46 -1.52 -1.47
CA LEU A 185 -6.08 -1.66 -1.02
C LEU A 185 -6.10 -2.29 0.37
N VAL A 186 -5.47 -3.45 0.54
CA VAL A 186 -5.37 -4.16 1.81
C VAL A 186 -3.98 -4.00 2.36
N VAL A 187 -3.89 -3.59 3.61
CA VAL A 187 -2.65 -3.51 4.37
C VAL A 187 -2.56 -4.75 5.22
N THR A 188 -1.61 -5.63 4.85
CA THR A 188 -1.43 -6.95 5.48
C THR A 188 -0.40 -6.92 6.61
N SER A 189 0.42 -5.87 6.69
CA SER A 189 1.43 -5.68 7.73
C SER A 189 0.85 -5.09 9.01
N ALA A 190 1.25 -5.62 10.16
CA ALA A 190 0.98 -5.05 11.48
C ALA A 190 2.09 -4.07 11.90
N ILE A 191 1.70 -2.99 12.57
CA ILE A 191 2.57 -1.99 13.19
C ILE A 191 2.43 -2.18 14.70
N ASP A 192 3.50 -2.56 15.40
CA ASP A 192 3.49 -2.81 16.85
C ASP A 192 2.38 -3.77 17.31
N GLY A 193 2.10 -4.81 16.52
CA GLY A 193 1.03 -5.78 16.77
C GLY A 193 -0.40 -5.27 16.49
N MET A 194 -0.55 -4.08 15.91
CA MET A 194 -1.83 -3.48 15.52
C MET A 194 -1.93 -3.33 14.00
N SER A 195 -3.16 -3.37 13.47
CA SER A 195 -3.38 -3.01 12.06
C SER A 195 -3.20 -1.51 11.83
N LEU A 196 -2.83 -1.11 10.61
CA LEU A 196 -2.68 0.31 10.24
C LEU A 196 -3.93 1.15 10.55
N CYS A 197 -5.12 0.58 10.33
CA CYS A 197 -6.38 1.27 10.56
C CYS A 197 -6.61 1.57 12.04
N GLN A 198 -6.22 0.66 12.94
CA GLN A 198 -6.27 0.89 14.39
C GLN A 198 -5.26 1.96 14.82
N TYR A 199 -4.06 1.93 14.23
CA TYR A 199 -3.03 2.93 14.48
C TYR A 199 -3.50 4.34 14.05
N ILE A 200 -4.01 4.50 12.84
CA ILE A 200 -4.50 5.80 12.33
C ILE A 200 -5.74 6.27 13.11
N ALA A 201 -6.70 5.37 13.39
CA ALA A 201 -7.89 5.71 14.17
C ALA A 201 -7.56 6.17 15.60
N SER A 202 -6.51 5.60 16.21
CA SER A 202 -5.99 6.03 17.51
C SER A 202 -5.45 7.46 17.50
N LYS A 203 -4.92 7.92 16.37
CA LYS A 203 -4.26 9.23 16.26
C LYS A 203 -5.23 10.33 15.84
N GLY A 204 -6.18 10.02 14.97
CA GLY A 204 -7.22 10.96 14.52
C GLY A 204 -8.28 11.32 15.58
N SER A 205 -8.35 10.59 16.70
CA SER A 205 -9.39 10.78 17.73
C SER A 205 -9.02 11.78 18.85
N GLU A 206 -7.88 12.48 18.73
CA GLU A 206 -7.40 13.48 19.71
C GLU A 206 -8.19 14.82 19.65
N GLY A 207 -9.52 14.75 19.67
CA GLY A 207 -10.45 15.89 19.77
C GLY A 207 -11.32 16.15 18.55
N LEU A 208 -12.45 16.85 18.74
CA LEU A 208 -13.45 17.13 17.69
C LEU A 208 -12.89 17.91 16.49
N TYR A 209 -12.03 18.91 16.75
CA TYR A 209 -11.44 19.72 15.69
C TYR A 209 -10.41 18.95 14.87
N ALA A 210 -9.56 18.16 15.53
CA ALA A 210 -8.61 17.26 14.88
C ALA A 210 -9.34 16.25 14.00
N LEU A 211 -10.42 15.66 14.51
CA LEU A 211 -11.27 14.72 13.78
C LEU A 211 -11.91 15.34 12.53
N TYR A 212 -12.53 16.52 12.67
CA TYR A 212 -13.14 17.22 11.55
C TYR A 212 -12.12 17.55 10.46
N LYS A 213 -10.95 18.05 10.87
CA LYS A 213 -9.86 18.38 9.95
C LYS A 213 -9.30 17.12 9.28
N SER A 214 -9.11 16.03 10.03
CA SER A 214 -8.54 14.79 9.50
C SER A 214 -9.49 14.01 8.59
N GLU A 215 -10.81 14.16 8.76
CA GLU A 215 -11.79 13.59 7.82
C GLU A 215 -11.83 14.36 6.50
N LYS A 216 -11.66 15.68 6.54
CA LYS A 216 -11.73 16.54 5.34
C LYS A 216 -10.40 16.75 4.62
N SER A 217 -9.27 16.60 5.31
CA SER A 217 -7.94 16.78 4.72
C SER A 217 -7.25 15.44 4.48
N SER A 218 -6.61 15.31 3.32
CA SER A 218 -5.75 14.16 2.98
C SER A 218 -4.46 14.24 3.80
N SER A 219 -4.58 13.87 5.06
CA SER A 219 -3.57 14.00 6.11
C SER A 219 -2.60 12.82 6.17
N VAL A 220 -2.97 11.66 5.63
CA VAL A 220 -2.12 10.47 5.59
C VAL A 220 -1.43 10.40 4.24
N ARG A 221 -0.10 10.38 4.24
CA ARG A 221 0.72 10.19 3.03
C ARG A 221 1.28 8.77 3.04
N VAL A 222 1.18 8.10 1.90
CA VAL A 222 1.69 6.75 1.71
C VAL A 222 2.69 6.82 0.57
N SER A 223 3.97 6.80 0.93
CA SER A 223 5.10 6.88 0.01
C SER A 223 5.44 5.49 -0.48
N VAL A 224 5.17 5.19 -1.74
CA VAL A 224 5.44 3.88 -2.32
C VAL A 224 6.90 3.79 -2.75
N VAL A 225 7.62 2.82 -2.20
CA VAL A 225 9.07 2.61 -2.38
C VAL A 225 9.37 1.42 -3.27
N GLY A 226 8.41 0.51 -3.45
CA GLY A 226 8.55 -0.67 -4.28
C GLY A 226 7.21 -1.15 -4.82
N VAL A 227 7.22 -1.67 -6.03
CA VAL A 227 6.02 -2.18 -6.70
C VAL A 227 6.35 -3.47 -7.44
N ASP A 228 5.50 -4.48 -7.24
CA ASP A 228 5.52 -5.74 -7.97
C ASP A 228 4.12 -6.04 -8.51
N PHE A 229 3.93 -5.83 -9.81
CA PHE A 229 2.65 -6.08 -10.48
C PHE A 229 2.53 -7.49 -11.06
N PHE A 230 3.64 -8.23 -11.24
CA PHE A 230 3.67 -9.39 -12.14
C PHE A 230 4.20 -10.67 -11.49
N ASN A 231 5.04 -10.61 -10.45
CA ASN A 231 5.64 -11.82 -9.88
C ASN A 231 4.78 -12.44 -8.76
N LYS A 232 3.66 -11.81 -8.39
CA LYS A 232 2.76 -12.24 -7.32
C LYS A 232 1.34 -12.43 -7.85
N PRO A 233 0.49 -13.26 -7.19
CA PRO A 233 -0.90 -13.45 -7.60
C PRO A 233 -1.73 -12.16 -7.62
N ARG A 234 -1.34 -11.18 -6.81
CA ARG A 234 -1.95 -9.86 -6.72
C ARG A 234 -0.86 -8.79 -6.76
N PRO A 235 -1.13 -7.62 -7.35
CA PRO A 235 -0.29 -6.45 -7.25
C PRO A 235 0.11 -6.16 -5.80
N HIS A 236 1.41 -6.08 -5.56
CA HIS A 236 2.00 -5.87 -4.25
C HIS A 236 2.82 -4.59 -4.27
N MET A 237 2.60 -3.71 -3.30
CA MET A 237 3.31 -2.46 -3.13
C MET A 237 3.91 -2.41 -1.74
N THR A 238 5.17 -2.03 -1.64
CA THR A 238 5.82 -1.70 -0.37
C THR A 238 5.80 -0.19 -0.22
N ALA A 239 5.32 0.29 0.91
CA ALA A 239 5.17 1.71 1.16
C ALA A 239 5.60 2.09 2.58
N ILE A 240 5.97 3.34 2.77
CA ILE A 240 6.12 3.96 4.08
C ILE A 240 4.90 4.84 4.31
N VAL A 241 4.24 4.70 5.46
CA VAL A 241 3.11 5.56 5.83
C VAL A 241 3.64 6.70 6.69
N THR A 242 3.47 7.93 6.22
CA THR A 242 3.84 9.14 6.94
C THR A 242 2.57 9.95 7.23
N GLU A 243 2.32 10.25 8.50
CA GLU A 243 1.21 11.14 8.87
C GLU A 243 1.65 12.59 8.69
N GLY A 244 1.03 13.29 7.73
CA GLY A 244 1.49 14.59 7.24
C GLY A 244 0.92 15.82 7.93
N LEU A 245 0.13 15.70 9.01
CA LEU A 245 -0.55 16.86 9.60
C LEU A 245 -0.69 16.90 11.14
N LEU A 246 -0.56 15.80 11.87
CA LEU A 246 -0.83 15.78 13.32
C LEU A 246 0.33 15.27 14.19
N ILE A 247 1.40 14.70 13.62
CA ILE A 247 2.50 14.13 14.39
C ILE A 247 3.85 14.69 13.90
N ALA A 248 4.50 15.49 14.73
CA ALA A 248 5.95 15.64 14.69
C ALA A 248 6.54 14.40 15.38
N GLY A 249 7.07 13.47 14.59
CA GLY A 249 7.47 12.16 15.09
C GLY A 249 7.36 11.16 13.96
N VAL A 250 8.43 11.11 13.19
CA VAL A 250 8.62 10.29 11.99
C VAL A 250 8.51 8.82 12.40
N ASN A 251 7.32 8.24 12.29
CA ASN A 251 7.12 6.80 12.50
C ASN A 251 7.05 6.15 11.12
N ASP A 252 8.22 5.73 10.63
CA ASP A 252 8.43 5.24 9.27
C ASP A 252 8.18 3.76 9.18
N THR A 253 6.98 3.33 9.53
CA THR A 253 6.71 1.91 9.50
C THR A 253 6.52 1.45 8.06
N PRO A 254 7.37 0.54 7.55
CA PRO A 254 7.15 -0.04 6.25
C PRO A 254 5.89 -0.92 6.31
N VAL A 255 4.99 -0.69 5.37
CA VAL A 255 3.77 -1.48 5.21
C VAL A 255 3.74 -2.14 3.84
N THR A 256 3.09 -3.29 3.82
CA THR A 256 2.77 -3.98 2.58
C THR A 256 1.32 -3.69 2.22
N ILE A 257 1.11 -3.29 0.97
CA ILE A 257 -0.20 -2.98 0.40
C ILE A 257 -0.45 -3.91 -0.77
N GLU A 258 -1.57 -4.63 -0.74
CA GLU A 258 -2.01 -5.51 -1.82
C GLU A 258 -3.33 -5.02 -2.43
N VAL A 259 -3.53 -5.28 -3.72
CA VAL A 259 -4.82 -5.05 -4.36
C VAL A 259 -5.73 -6.25 -4.12
N SER A 260 -6.81 -6.06 -3.36
CA SER A 260 -7.87 -7.04 -3.20
C SER A 260 -8.72 -7.13 -4.46
N ASN A 261 -8.98 -8.37 -4.86
CA ASN A 261 -9.89 -8.74 -5.94
C ASN A 261 -11.18 -9.42 -5.43
N ASP A 262 -11.43 -9.39 -4.11
CA ASP A 262 -12.63 -9.97 -3.51
C ASP A 262 -13.85 -9.05 -3.75
N PRO A 263 -14.85 -9.48 -4.53
CA PRO A 263 -16.01 -8.66 -4.86
C PRO A 263 -16.94 -8.40 -3.67
N ALA A 264 -16.86 -9.19 -2.60
CA ALA A 264 -17.61 -8.96 -1.37
C ALA A 264 -17.07 -7.76 -0.58
N VAL A 265 -15.88 -7.24 -0.90
CA VAL A 265 -15.30 -6.10 -0.18
C VAL A 265 -16.13 -4.83 -0.39
N ILE A 266 -16.73 -4.63 -1.57
CA ILE A 266 -17.41 -3.37 -1.90
C ILE A 266 -18.68 -3.15 -1.06
N PRO A 267 -19.62 -4.11 -0.95
CA PRO A 267 -20.78 -3.93 -0.10
C PRO A 267 -20.40 -3.77 1.38
N HIS A 268 -19.42 -4.55 1.86
CA HIS A 268 -18.85 -4.40 3.20
C HIS A 268 -18.23 -3.01 3.43
N TYR A 269 -17.50 -2.44 2.47
CA TYR A 269 -16.92 -1.11 2.55
C TYR A 269 -18.02 -0.06 2.74
N VAL A 270 -19.03 -0.07 1.87
CA VAL A 270 -20.12 0.92 1.91
C VAL A 270 -20.87 0.83 3.25
N GLY A 271 -21.17 -0.38 3.72
CA GLY A 271 -21.80 -0.59 5.02
C GLY A 271 -20.93 -0.14 6.19
N THR A 272 -19.65 -0.53 6.20
CA THR A 272 -18.73 -0.30 7.32
C THR A 272 -18.30 1.15 7.41
N VAL A 273 -18.01 1.84 6.30
CA VAL A 273 -17.64 3.27 6.32
C VAL A 273 -18.82 4.13 6.78
N ARG A 274 -20.05 3.83 6.33
CA ARG A 274 -21.26 4.53 6.82
C ARG A 274 -21.44 4.36 8.33
N MET A 275 -21.22 3.16 8.86
CA MET A 275 -21.31 2.90 10.30
C MET A 275 -20.14 3.52 11.08
N ALA A 276 -18.90 3.38 10.59
CA ALA A 276 -17.70 3.92 11.22
C ALA A 276 -17.80 5.44 11.36
N LYS A 277 -18.30 6.14 10.32
CA LYS A 277 -18.58 7.58 10.38
C LYS A 277 -19.57 7.91 11.50
N LYS A 278 -20.69 7.20 11.59
CA LYS A 278 -21.68 7.41 12.66
C LYS A 278 -21.05 7.21 14.05
N VAL A 279 -20.36 6.09 14.26
CA VAL A 279 -19.73 5.76 15.55
C VAL A 279 -18.69 6.81 15.94
N ARG A 280 -17.81 7.18 15.01
CA ARG A 280 -16.72 8.14 15.24
C ARG A 280 -17.27 9.51 15.65
N TRP A 281 -18.32 10.00 14.98
CA TRP A 281 -19.01 11.23 15.36
C TRP A 281 -19.71 11.12 16.72
N THR A 282 -20.41 10.02 17.00
CA THR A 282 -21.05 9.80 18.30
C THR A 282 -20.03 9.79 19.44
N VAL A 283 -18.91 9.08 19.30
CA VAL A 283 -17.84 9.04 20.31
C VAL A 283 -17.25 10.43 20.54
N ALA A 284 -16.98 11.18 19.46
CA ALA A 284 -16.40 12.51 19.57
C ALA A 284 -17.35 13.52 20.25
N ILE A 285 -18.64 13.47 19.93
CA ILE A 285 -19.67 14.31 20.58
C ILE A 285 -19.77 13.95 22.06
N THR A 286 -19.85 12.67 22.41
CA THR A 286 -19.91 12.22 23.81
C THR A 286 -18.68 12.67 24.60
N ASN A 287 -17.48 12.50 24.04
CA ASN A 287 -16.24 12.93 24.69
C ASN A 287 -16.20 14.45 24.90
N PHE A 288 -16.72 15.23 23.94
CA PHE A 288 -16.83 16.68 24.08
C PHE A 288 -17.83 17.08 25.17
N LEU A 289 -19.01 16.46 25.22
CA LEU A 289 -19.98 16.72 26.29
C LEU A 289 -19.42 16.39 27.67
N LEU A 290 -18.70 15.27 27.80
CA LEU A 290 -18.00 14.90 29.05
C LEU A 290 -16.92 15.92 29.43
N PHE A 291 -16.18 16.46 28.45
CA PHE A 291 -15.21 17.51 28.69
C PHE A 291 -15.88 18.80 29.20
N VAL A 292 -16.96 19.24 28.56
CA VAL A 292 -17.74 20.42 29.00
C VAL A 292 -18.28 20.23 30.42
N LEU A 293 -18.86 19.06 30.72
CA LEU A 293 -19.34 18.72 32.07
C LEU A 293 -18.22 18.81 33.12
N LYS A 294 -17.03 18.28 32.82
CA LYS A 294 -15.87 18.39 33.72
C LYS A 294 -15.44 19.84 33.94
N CYS A 295 -15.39 20.66 32.88
CA CYS A 295 -15.06 22.08 33.01
C CYS A 295 -16.08 22.84 33.87
N VAL A 296 -17.38 22.56 33.69
CA VAL A 296 -18.45 23.15 34.51
C VAL A 296 -18.30 22.74 35.97
N GLN A 297 -18.01 21.46 36.24
CA GLN A 297 -17.81 20.97 37.60
C GLN A 297 -16.61 21.63 38.28
N VAL A 298 -15.47 21.74 37.60
CA VAL A 298 -14.29 22.45 38.10
C VAL A 298 -14.58 23.94 38.36
N ALA A 299 -15.36 24.60 37.49
CA ALA A 299 -15.74 26.00 37.68
C ALA A 299 -16.67 26.18 38.89
N LEU A 300 -17.60 25.24 39.11
CA LEU A 300 -18.48 25.24 40.29
C LEU A 300 -17.70 24.99 41.58
N ASP A 301 -16.76 24.03 41.57
CA ASP A 301 -15.90 23.72 42.70
C ASP A 301 -15.03 24.94 43.06
N ALA A 302 -14.38 25.57 42.07
CA ALA A 302 -13.58 26.78 42.26
C ALA A 302 -14.41 27.96 42.79
N ARG A 303 -15.66 28.13 42.32
CA ARG A 303 -16.58 29.14 42.83
C ARG A 303 -16.94 28.88 44.30
N SER A 304 -17.19 27.62 44.66
CA SER A 304 -17.52 27.23 46.03
C SER A 304 -16.34 27.46 47.00
N GLU A 305 -15.12 27.23 46.54
CA GLU A 305 -13.89 27.43 47.31
C GLU A 305 -13.60 28.93 47.51
N TYR A 306 -13.79 29.75 46.47
CA TYR A 306 -13.72 31.21 46.56
C TYR A 306 -14.74 31.79 47.55
N GLN A 307 -15.97 31.28 47.55
CA GLN A 307 -17.00 31.69 48.52
C GLN A 307 -16.64 31.29 49.96
N ARG A 308 -15.98 30.14 50.17
CA ARG A 308 -15.49 29.75 51.51
C ARG A 308 -14.34 30.62 52.01
N LEU A 309 -13.45 31.06 51.12
CA LEU A 309 -12.32 31.92 51.47
C LEU A 309 -12.74 33.36 51.81
N ASN A 310 -13.81 33.87 51.18
CA ASN A 310 -14.33 35.23 51.46
C ASN A 310 -15.29 35.32 52.66
N HIS A 311 -15.65 34.20 53.28
CA HIS A 311 -16.50 34.14 54.47
C HIS A 311 -15.74 33.76 55.76
N LYS A 312 -14.40 33.74 55.71
CA LYS A 312 -13.51 33.71 56.89
C LYS A 312 -12.90 35.08 57.09
#